data_AF-A0A8C5H2G7-F1
#
_entry.id   AF-A0A8C5H2G7-F1
#
_cell.length_a   1.000
_cell.length_b   1.000
_cell.length_c   1.000
_cell.angle_alpha   90.00
_cell.angle_beta   90.00
_cell.angle_gamma   90.00
#
_symmetry.space_group_name_H-M   'P 1'
#
loop_
_entity.id
_entity.type
_entity.pdbx_description
1 polymer ?
#
loop_
_entity_poly.entity_id
_entity_poly.type
_entity_poly.pdbx_seq_one_letter_code
_entity_poly.pdbx_strand_id
1 'polypeptide(L)'
;MKAFLTEYFTDLEGRKELDPSLPWDFYSSSLFETDQQEPCWDFLLSDENQEQEESAPRKDEQDSDKDCLLFEFSSEPLLPCYHVQVSLTQGFCNWFLLTDVLKRLKMSSRIFRARYPHLEVVSLSQAELRTQVSVSQVSAALKEEDEEEEEEGGLVELVHCVPELQRLLGSSIQILHEEEEEEEMLTNTGKPRSR
;
A
#
# COMPACT_ATOMS: atom_id res chain seq x y z
N MET A 1 16.44 -28.46 23.77
CA MET A 1 17.39 -27.72 24.62
C MET A 1 18.77 -27.56 23.98
N LYS A 2 19.46 -28.65 23.59
CA LYS A 2 20.79 -28.57 22.96
C LYS A 2 20.79 -27.70 21.69
N ALA A 3 19.84 -27.92 20.77
CA ALA A 3 19.72 -27.15 19.54
C ALA A 3 19.59 -25.63 19.79
N PHE A 4 18.69 -25.25 20.70
CA PHE A 4 18.50 -23.84 21.10
C PHE A 4 19.77 -23.18 21.63
N LEU A 5 20.49 -23.86 22.54
CA LEU A 5 21.73 -23.30 23.10
C LEU A 5 22.82 -23.19 22.03
N THR A 6 22.95 -24.18 21.15
CA THR A 6 23.89 -24.12 20.03
C THR A 6 23.60 -22.91 19.15
N GLU A 7 22.34 -22.71 18.77
CA GLU A 7 21.92 -21.61 17.91
C GLU A 7 22.18 -20.24 18.56
N TYR A 8 21.78 -20.08 19.82
CA TYR A 8 22.01 -18.86 20.60
C TYR A 8 23.50 -18.46 20.69
N PHE A 9 24.40 -19.43 20.93
CA PHE A 9 25.83 -19.13 20.97
C PHE A 9 26.41 -18.83 19.59
N THR A 10 25.87 -19.45 18.52
CA THR A 10 26.29 -19.16 17.15
C THR A 10 25.88 -17.75 16.72
N ASP A 11 24.71 -17.27 17.18
CA ASP A 11 24.26 -15.90 16.94
C ASP A 11 25.13 -14.87 17.66
N LEU A 12 25.58 -15.15 18.89
CA LEU A 12 26.47 -14.27 19.65
C LEU A 12 27.88 -14.16 19.05
N GLU A 13 28.38 -15.24 18.43
CA GLU A 13 29.70 -15.25 17.77
C GLU A 13 29.67 -14.60 16.38
N GLY A 14 28.48 -14.31 15.86
CA GLY A 14 28.26 -13.84 14.49
C GLY A 14 28.36 -15.01 13.52
N ARG A 15 27.25 -15.34 12.85
CA ARG A 15 27.27 -16.39 11.81
C ARG A 15 28.08 -15.92 10.60
N LYS A 16 28.77 -16.86 9.96
CA LYS A 16 29.53 -16.56 8.73
C LYS A 16 28.55 -16.30 7.59
N GLU A 17 28.86 -15.36 6.70
CA GLU A 17 28.02 -15.02 5.53
C GLU A 17 27.68 -16.21 4.61
N LEU A 18 28.45 -17.30 4.67
CA LEU A 18 28.28 -18.50 3.85
C LEU A 18 27.56 -19.65 4.59
N ASP A 19 27.00 -19.39 5.77
CA ASP A 19 26.31 -20.43 6.54
C ASP A 19 24.90 -20.67 5.95
N PRO A 20 24.64 -21.86 5.37
CA PRO A 20 23.37 -22.19 4.73
C PRO A 20 22.20 -22.30 5.72
N SER A 21 22.46 -22.17 7.02
CA SER A 21 21.43 -22.09 8.06
C SER A 21 20.96 -20.66 8.36
N LEU A 22 21.52 -19.63 7.71
CA LEU A 22 20.94 -18.29 7.74
C LEU A 22 19.67 -18.28 6.87
N PRO A 23 18.52 -17.88 7.44
CA PRO A 23 17.29 -17.74 6.67
C PRO A 23 17.23 -16.42 5.86
N TRP A 24 18.22 -15.54 6.01
CA TRP A 24 18.25 -14.21 5.38
C TRP A 24 19.57 -14.01 4.64
N ASP A 25 19.56 -14.20 3.33
CA ASP A 25 20.62 -13.67 2.46
C ASP A 25 20.40 -12.15 2.35
N PHE A 26 21.31 -11.36 2.94
CA PHE A 26 21.24 -9.90 2.85
C PHE A 26 21.75 -9.46 1.48
N TYR A 27 20.86 -9.49 0.49
CA TYR A 27 21.11 -8.81 -0.78
C TYR A 27 21.03 -7.31 -0.54
N SER A 28 22.15 -6.72 -0.13
CA SER A 28 22.32 -5.26 -0.14
C SER A 28 22.00 -4.77 -1.55
N SER A 29 21.02 -3.87 -1.68
CA SER A 29 20.63 -3.21 -2.92
C SER A 29 21.66 -2.16 -3.38
N SER A 30 22.94 -2.44 -3.17
CA SER A 30 24.06 -1.65 -3.68
C SER A 30 24.24 -1.96 -5.17
N LEU A 31 23.29 -1.49 -6.00
CA LEU A 31 23.36 -1.62 -7.46
C LEU A 31 23.54 -0.29 -8.20
N PHE A 32 23.62 0.86 -7.54
CA PHE A 32 23.96 2.13 -8.20
C PHE A 32 24.69 3.11 -7.27
N GLU A 33 25.91 2.80 -6.88
CA GLU A 33 26.90 3.85 -6.57
C GLU A 33 27.88 3.90 -7.76
N THR A 34 27.47 4.58 -8.82
CA THR A 34 28.46 5.14 -9.75
C THR A 34 29.10 6.35 -9.06
N ASP A 35 30.42 6.50 -9.14
CA ASP A 35 31.22 7.61 -8.56
C ASP A 35 30.79 9.03 -9.01
N GLN A 36 29.68 9.17 -9.73
CA GLN A 36 29.12 10.41 -10.27
C GLN A 36 27.77 10.80 -9.65
N GLN A 37 27.21 10.00 -8.74
CA GLN A 37 25.92 10.31 -8.11
C GLN A 37 26.15 10.95 -6.73
N GLU A 38 25.82 12.23 -6.60
CA GLU A 38 25.77 12.89 -5.29
C GLU A 38 24.77 12.15 -4.39
N PRO A 39 25.10 11.91 -3.11
CA PRO A 39 24.22 11.21 -2.18
C PRO A 39 22.90 11.98 -2.01
N CYS A 40 21.83 11.45 -2.59
CA CYS A 40 20.48 12.03 -2.56
C CYS A 40 19.75 11.71 -1.23
N TRP A 41 20.47 11.78 -0.10
CA TRP A 41 19.91 11.55 1.23
C TRP A 41 19.78 12.85 2.04
N ASP A 42 20.14 14.00 1.47
CA ASP A 42 20.02 15.31 2.11
C ASP A 42 18.56 15.66 2.48
N PHE A 43 17.57 15.04 1.81
CA PHE A 43 16.17 15.21 2.18
C PHE A 43 15.83 14.58 3.56
N LEU A 44 16.56 13.55 3.99
CA LEU A 44 16.39 12.93 5.32
C LEU A 44 16.96 13.79 6.46
N LEU A 45 17.72 14.83 6.11
CA LEU A 45 18.33 15.77 7.04
C LEU A 45 17.59 17.11 7.06
N SER A 46 16.49 17.24 6.32
CA SER A 46 15.68 18.45 6.29
C SER A 46 14.74 18.46 7.50
N ASP A 47 14.94 19.37 8.45
CA ASP A 47 14.05 19.55 9.61
C ASP A 47 12.60 19.81 9.14
N GLU A 48 11.64 19.05 9.67
CA GLU A 48 10.19 19.03 9.34
C GLU A 48 9.43 20.36 9.60
N ASN A 49 10.12 21.47 9.86
CA ASN A 49 9.52 22.69 10.40
C ASN A 49 9.10 23.74 9.37
N GLN A 50 8.86 23.39 8.10
CA GLN A 50 8.47 24.38 7.06
C GLN A 50 7.05 24.29 6.53
N GLU A 51 6.20 23.36 6.99
CA GLU A 51 4.83 23.23 6.44
C GLU A 51 3.76 24.04 7.20
N GLN A 52 4.13 24.92 8.13
CA GLN A 52 3.17 25.80 8.79
C GLN A 52 3.24 27.23 8.21
N GLU A 53 2.61 27.43 7.05
CA GLU A 53 1.84 28.63 6.67
C GLU A 53 1.65 28.69 5.13
N GLU A 54 0.54 28.17 4.63
CA GLU A 54 -0.26 28.91 3.63
C GLU A 54 -1.69 28.36 3.56
N SER A 55 -2.56 29.00 4.35
CA SER A 55 -4.00 28.76 4.38
C SER A 55 -4.69 29.29 3.12
N ALA A 56 -5.35 28.42 2.36
CA ALA A 56 -6.49 28.77 1.51
C ALA A 56 -7.63 27.74 1.72
N PRO A 57 -8.89 28.18 1.88
CA PRO A 57 -9.96 27.29 2.32
C PRO A 57 -10.47 26.46 1.14
N ARG A 58 -9.95 25.24 0.99
CA ARG A 58 -10.65 24.20 0.23
C ARG A 58 -11.61 23.51 1.19
N LYS A 59 -12.89 23.60 0.86
CA LYS A 59 -13.97 22.92 1.57
C LYS A 59 -13.86 21.42 1.31
N ASP A 60 -14.07 20.67 2.39
CA ASP A 60 -14.51 19.27 2.44
C ASP A 60 -13.50 18.17 2.05
N GLU A 61 -12.33 18.10 2.70
CA GLU A 61 -11.60 16.82 2.96
C GLU A 61 -10.80 16.90 4.28
N GLN A 62 -11.39 17.50 5.32
CA GLN A 62 -10.76 17.65 6.64
C GLN A 62 -10.88 16.35 7.46
N ASP A 63 -10.38 15.23 6.91
CA ASP A 63 -10.26 13.95 7.65
C ASP A 63 -9.11 13.05 7.13
N SER A 64 -8.27 13.50 6.18
CA SER A 64 -7.22 12.68 5.56
C SER A 64 -5.81 12.87 6.14
N ASP A 65 -5.58 13.83 7.02
CA ASP A 65 -4.25 14.14 7.60
C ASP A 65 -3.96 13.37 8.90
N LYS A 66 -4.76 12.35 9.22
CA LYS A 66 -4.46 11.43 10.32
C LYS A 66 -4.05 10.10 9.71
N ASP A 67 -2.87 9.62 10.08
CA ASP A 67 -2.42 8.26 9.75
C ASP A 67 -3.48 7.27 10.25
N CYS A 68 -4.30 6.79 9.32
CA CYS A 68 -5.39 5.88 9.60
C CYS A 68 -5.18 4.60 8.82
N LEU A 69 -5.34 3.48 9.50
CA LEU A 69 -5.21 2.16 8.89
C LEU A 69 -6.57 1.72 8.37
N LEU A 70 -6.63 1.45 7.06
CA LEU A 70 -7.84 1.01 6.39
C LEU A 70 -7.80 -0.50 6.17
N PHE A 71 -8.80 -1.19 6.70
CA PHE A 71 -8.95 -2.63 6.59
C PHE A 71 -10.15 -2.98 5.73
N GLU A 72 -9.93 -3.84 4.74
CA GLU A 72 -10.98 -4.42 3.89
C GLU A 72 -11.32 -5.84 4.37
N PHE A 73 -12.59 -6.06 4.69
CA PHE A 73 -13.13 -7.37 5.05
C PHE A 73 -14.15 -7.83 4.02
N SER A 74 -13.99 -9.06 3.52
CA SER A 74 -14.98 -9.66 2.63
C SER A 74 -15.18 -11.13 2.97
N SER A 75 -16.40 -11.62 2.73
CA SER A 75 -16.71 -13.05 2.76
C SER A 75 -16.24 -13.79 1.51
N GLU A 76 -16.01 -13.06 0.41
CA GLU A 76 -15.49 -13.59 -0.84
C GLU A 76 -14.00 -13.24 -0.98
N PRO A 77 -13.22 -13.99 -1.78
CA PRO A 77 -11.85 -13.61 -2.10
C PRO A 77 -11.79 -12.20 -2.72
N LEU A 78 -10.88 -11.38 -2.20
CA LEU A 78 -10.62 -10.02 -2.69
C LEU A 78 -10.03 -10.06 -4.11
N LEU A 79 -10.31 -9.02 -4.89
CA LEU A 79 -9.70 -8.86 -6.20
C LEU A 79 -8.23 -8.47 -6.04
N PRO A 80 -7.33 -8.92 -6.95
CA PRO A 80 -5.95 -8.44 -6.98
C PRO A 80 -5.91 -6.92 -7.12
N CYS A 81 -5.18 -6.27 -6.22
CA CYS A 81 -4.98 -4.83 -6.20
C CYS A 81 -3.53 -4.52 -6.59
N TYR A 82 -3.37 -3.66 -7.58
CA TYR A 82 -2.06 -3.30 -8.14
C TYR A 82 -1.65 -1.92 -7.65
N HIS A 83 -0.47 -1.84 -7.03
CA HIS A 83 0.12 -0.58 -6.62
C HIS A 83 1.00 -0.05 -7.77
N VAL A 84 0.43 0.84 -8.59
CA VAL A 84 1.06 1.29 -9.84
C VAL A 84 0.85 2.79 -10.06
N GLN A 85 1.76 3.38 -10.82
CA GLN A 85 1.73 4.77 -11.24
C GLN A 85 1.19 4.86 -12.67
N VAL A 86 0.03 5.49 -12.82
CA VAL A 86 -0.63 5.72 -14.12
C VAL A 86 -0.34 7.10 -14.71
N SER A 87 0.08 8.06 -13.87
CA SER A 87 0.43 9.43 -14.25
C SER A 87 1.64 9.93 -13.46
N LEU A 88 2.47 10.77 -14.09
CA LEU A 88 3.60 11.42 -13.44
C LEU A 88 3.18 12.41 -12.35
N THR A 89 1.94 12.90 -12.37
CA THR A 89 1.45 13.92 -11.42
C THR A 89 0.77 13.35 -10.18
N GLN A 90 0.33 12.09 -10.21
CA GLN A 90 -0.51 11.48 -9.17
C GLN A 90 0.26 10.54 -8.25
N GLY A 91 1.50 10.16 -8.61
CA GLY A 91 2.27 9.16 -7.87
C GLY A 91 1.70 7.74 -8.01
N PHE A 92 2.16 6.83 -7.15
CA PHE A 92 1.65 5.46 -7.09
C PHE A 92 0.35 5.40 -6.30
N CYS A 93 -0.63 4.68 -6.84
CA CYS A 93 -1.92 4.45 -6.19
C CYS A 93 -2.33 2.99 -6.36
N ASN A 94 -3.41 2.61 -5.67
CA ASN A 94 -3.97 1.27 -5.73
C ASN A 94 -5.04 1.20 -6.83
N TRP A 95 -4.96 0.19 -7.69
CA TRP A 95 -5.83 0.03 -8.86
C TRP A 95 -6.34 -1.41 -8.99
N PHE A 96 -7.57 -1.56 -9.48
CA PHE A 96 -8.11 -2.85 -9.90
C PHE A 96 -8.15 -2.94 -11.42
N LEU A 97 -8.00 -4.14 -11.96
CA LEU A 97 -8.37 -4.41 -13.36
C LEU A 97 -9.87 -4.22 -13.53
N LEU A 98 -10.26 -3.32 -14.43
CA LEU A 98 -11.68 -3.02 -14.67
C LEU A 98 -12.42 -4.29 -15.12
N THR A 99 -11.78 -5.15 -15.91
CA THR A 99 -12.35 -6.43 -16.35
C THR A 99 -12.80 -7.29 -15.18
N ASP A 100 -12.03 -7.37 -14.11
CA ASP A 100 -12.35 -8.20 -12.95
C ASP A 100 -13.41 -7.58 -12.05
N VAL A 101 -13.39 -6.24 -11.90
CA VAL A 101 -14.47 -5.49 -11.26
C VAL A 101 -15.80 -5.72 -11.99
N LEU A 102 -15.79 -5.63 -13.32
CA LEU A 102 -16.99 -5.85 -14.14
C LEU A 102 -17.51 -7.29 -14.05
N LYS A 103 -16.60 -8.28 -14.06
CA LYS A 103 -16.96 -9.70 -13.85
C LYS A 103 -17.60 -9.90 -12.48
N ARG A 104 -17.01 -9.37 -11.41
CA ARG A 104 -17.55 -9.49 -10.04
C ARG A 104 -18.93 -8.86 -9.93
N LEU A 105 -19.10 -7.65 -10.48
CA LEU A 105 -20.36 -6.91 -10.41
C LEU A 105 -21.41 -7.40 -11.42
N LYS A 106 -21.04 -8.29 -12.36
CA LYS A 106 -21.89 -8.76 -13.45
C LYS A 106 -22.46 -7.60 -14.28
N MET A 107 -21.61 -6.63 -14.58
CA MET A 107 -21.97 -5.41 -15.33
C MET A 107 -21.08 -5.26 -16.57
N SER A 108 -21.58 -4.52 -17.57
CA SER A 108 -20.74 -4.11 -18.71
C SER A 108 -20.02 -2.80 -18.40
N SER A 109 -18.88 -2.57 -19.07
CA SER A 109 -18.10 -1.33 -18.94
C SER A 109 -18.95 -0.07 -19.18
N ARG A 110 -19.84 -0.10 -20.19
CA ARG A 110 -20.77 1.01 -20.47
C ARG A 110 -21.74 1.27 -19.31
N ILE A 111 -22.28 0.22 -18.68
CA ILE A 111 -23.20 0.37 -17.54
C ILE A 111 -22.44 0.90 -16.32
N PHE A 112 -21.23 0.39 -16.06
CA PHE A 112 -20.40 0.82 -14.94
C PHE A 112 -20.09 2.31 -15.02
N ARG A 113 -19.57 2.79 -16.16
CA ARG A 113 -19.25 4.21 -16.38
C ARG A 113 -20.49 5.12 -16.31
N ALA A 114 -21.65 4.61 -16.73
CA ALA A 114 -22.89 5.37 -16.65
C ALA A 114 -23.45 5.47 -15.21
N ARG A 115 -23.24 4.43 -14.38
CA ARG A 115 -23.71 4.40 -13.00
C ARG A 115 -22.75 5.09 -12.02
N TYR A 116 -21.45 5.02 -12.27
CA TYR A 116 -20.40 5.53 -11.40
C TYR A 116 -19.44 6.43 -12.20
N PRO A 117 -19.91 7.58 -12.71
CA PRO A 117 -19.11 8.47 -13.55
C PRO A 117 -17.96 9.16 -12.79
N HIS A 118 -18.02 9.18 -11.46
CA HIS A 118 -17.00 9.75 -10.57
C HIS A 118 -15.85 8.78 -10.27
N LEU A 119 -16.01 7.48 -10.56
CA LEU A 119 -14.92 6.52 -10.38
C LEU A 119 -13.94 6.66 -11.55
N GLU A 120 -12.69 6.94 -11.21
CA GLU A 120 -11.62 7.15 -12.18
C GLU A 120 -11.28 5.83 -12.88
N VAL A 121 -11.36 5.86 -14.22
CA VAL A 121 -10.99 4.74 -15.08
C VAL A 121 -9.94 5.21 -16.08
N VAL A 122 -8.77 4.56 -16.08
CA VAL A 122 -7.61 4.93 -16.89
C VAL A 122 -7.17 3.75 -17.76
N SER A 123 -6.65 4.03 -18.94
CA SER A 123 -5.99 3.03 -19.80
C SER A 123 -4.49 3.05 -19.59
N LEU A 124 -3.90 1.89 -19.32
CA LEU A 124 -2.45 1.69 -19.19
C LEU A 124 -2.00 0.62 -20.21
N SER A 125 -0.76 0.67 -20.69
CA SER A 125 -0.25 -0.44 -21.51
C SER A 125 0.00 -1.67 -20.65
N GLN A 126 -0.31 -2.85 -21.16
CA GLN A 126 -0.09 -4.11 -20.46
C GLN A 126 1.40 -4.32 -20.14
N ALA A 127 2.28 -3.93 -21.05
CA ALA A 127 3.73 -3.99 -20.84
C ALA A 127 4.19 -3.10 -19.67
N GLU A 128 3.61 -1.90 -19.51
CA GLU A 128 3.93 -1.01 -18.39
C GLU A 128 3.40 -1.56 -17.07
N LEU A 129 2.15 -2.05 -17.06
CA LEU A 129 1.56 -2.71 -15.89
C LEU A 129 2.45 -3.89 -15.45
N ARG A 130 2.85 -4.75 -16.38
CA ARG A 130 3.69 -5.92 -16.10
C ARG A 130 5.06 -5.50 -15.55
N THR A 131 5.67 -4.49 -16.15
CA THR A 131 6.95 -3.93 -15.68
C THR A 131 6.83 -3.45 -14.24
N GLN A 132 5.84 -2.62 -13.92
CA GLN A 132 5.68 -2.07 -12.57
C GLN A 132 5.34 -3.16 -11.54
N VAL A 133 4.47 -4.10 -11.89
CA VAL A 133 4.08 -5.18 -10.97
C VAL A 133 5.21 -6.19 -10.76
N SER A 134 6.12 -6.38 -11.72
CA SER A 134 7.28 -7.27 -11.55
C SER A 134 8.25 -6.82 -10.44
N VAL A 135 8.25 -5.52 -10.13
CA VAL A 135 9.09 -4.92 -9.07
C VAL A 135 8.48 -5.12 -7.68
N SER A 136 7.17 -5.34 -7.59
CA SER A 136 6.51 -5.52 -6.31
C SER A 136 6.88 -6.85 -5.65
N GLN A 137 7.27 -6.78 -4.37
CA GLN A 137 7.71 -7.93 -3.58
C GLN A 137 6.56 -8.88 -3.22
N VAL A 138 5.32 -8.38 -3.23
CA VAL A 138 4.12 -9.13 -2.81
C VAL A 138 3.35 -9.73 -3.98
N SER A 139 3.63 -9.32 -5.21
CA SER A 139 2.99 -9.83 -6.42
C SER A 139 3.80 -10.97 -7.04
N ALA A 140 3.82 -12.12 -6.37
CA ALA A 140 4.37 -13.35 -6.94
C ALA A 140 3.45 -13.97 -8.02
N ALA A 141 2.14 -13.69 -7.97
CA ALA A 141 1.12 -14.36 -8.77
C ALA A 141 1.16 -14.07 -10.28
N LEU A 142 1.68 -12.92 -10.71
CA LEU A 142 1.77 -12.57 -12.14
C LEU A 142 2.98 -13.17 -12.85
N LYS A 143 3.87 -13.88 -12.13
CA LYS A 143 5.07 -14.49 -12.75
C LYS A 143 4.77 -15.79 -13.50
N GLU A 144 3.65 -16.47 -13.21
CA GLU A 144 3.39 -17.82 -13.75
C GLU A 144 2.24 -17.90 -14.78
N GLU A 145 1.34 -16.92 -14.87
CA GLU A 145 0.19 -16.99 -15.79
C GLU A 145 0.46 -16.42 -17.20
N ASP A 146 1.60 -15.76 -17.41
CA ASP A 146 1.91 -14.95 -18.61
C ASP A 146 2.74 -15.68 -19.70
N GLU A 147 2.90 -17.01 -19.64
CA GLU A 147 3.63 -17.74 -20.71
C GLU A 147 2.79 -17.95 -22.00
N GLU A 148 1.48 -17.66 -22.02
CA GLU A 148 0.62 -18.06 -23.15
C GLU A 148 -0.02 -16.94 -24.01
N GLU A 149 0.03 -15.65 -23.65
CA GLU A 149 -0.49 -14.58 -24.52
C GLU A 149 0.40 -13.33 -24.55
N GLU A 150 1.46 -13.39 -25.37
CA GLU A 150 2.17 -12.20 -25.87
C GLU A 150 1.29 -11.44 -26.89
N GLU A 151 0.26 -10.72 -26.43
CA GLU A 151 -0.20 -9.53 -27.16
C GLU A 151 0.65 -8.34 -26.73
N GLU A 152 1.84 -8.25 -27.34
CA GLU A 152 2.79 -7.15 -27.24
C GLU A 152 2.16 -5.86 -27.80
N GLY A 153 1.26 -5.25 -27.02
CA GLY A 153 0.53 -4.03 -27.43
C GLY A 153 -0.86 -3.81 -26.82
N GLY A 154 -1.36 -4.72 -25.98
CA GLY A 154 -2.67 -4.56 -25.33
C GLY A 154 -2.75 -3.35 -24.40
N LEU A 155 -3.82 -2.56 -24.50
CA LEU A 155 -4.20 -1.58 -23.47
C LEU A 155 -5.12 -2.26 -22.46
N VAL A 156 -4.81 -2.10 -21.18
CA VAL A 156 -5.65 -2.56 -20.07
C VAL A 156 -6.34 -1.38 -19.39
N GLU A 157 -7.60 -1.58 -19.00
CA GLU A 157 -8.37 -0.56 -18.27
C GLU A 157 -8.27 -0.83 -16.78
N LEU A 158 -7.86 0.18 -16.02
CA LEU A 158 -7.73 0.18 -14.58
C LEU A 158 -8.77 1.11 -13.95
N VAL A 159 -9.25 0.77 -12.76
CA VAL A 159 -10.13 1.62 -11.96
C VAL A 159 -9.52 1.88 -10.59
N HIS A 160 -9.56 3.13 -10.14
CA HIS A 160 -8.92 3.54 -8.88
C HIS A 160 -9.57 2.83 -7.68
N CYS A 161 -8.74 2.29 -6.79
CA CYS A 161 -9.20 1.62 -5.57
C CYS A 161 -9.62 2.66 -4.53
N VAL A 162 -10.92 2.82 -4.37
CA VAL A 162 -11.52 3.70 -3.36
C VAL A 162 -12.47 2.92 -2.46
N PRO A 163 -12.68 3.35 -1.20
CA PRO A 163 -13.56 2.66 -0.25
C PRO A 163 -15.01 2.48 -0.74
N GLU A 164 -15.49 3.40 -1.58
CA GLU A 164 -16.81 3.27 -2.21
C GLU A 164 -16.88 2.07 -3.17
N LEU A 165 -15.84 1.87 -3.98
CA LEU A 165 -15.77 0.77 -4.93
C LEU A 165 -15.62 -0.58 -4.21
N GLN A 166 -14.80 -0.65 -3.16
CA GLN A 166 -14.67 -1.86 -2.35
C GLN A 166 -16.00 -2.25 -1.70
N ARG A 167 -16.76 -1.26 -1.19
CA ARG A 167 -18.13 -1.49 -0.69
C ARG A 167 -19.07 -2.00 -1.78
N LEU A 168 -18.98 -1.46 -3.00
CA LEU A 168 -19.76 -1.92 -4.14
C LEU A 168 -19.43 -3.38 -4.52
N LEU A 169 -18.17 -3.79 -4.36
CA LEU A 169 -17.71 -5.17 -4.56
C LEU A 169 -18.16 -6.13 -3.45
N GLY A 170 -18.83 -5.62 -2.40
CA GLY A 170 -19.37 -6.41 -1.29
C GLY A 170 -18.48 -6.45 -0.06
N SER A 171 -17.40 -5.67 -0.02
CA SER A 171 -16.51 -5.60 1.14
C SER A 171 -17.01 -4.60 2.20
N SER A 172 -16.67 -4.87 3.45
CA SER A 172 -16.82 -3.94 4.58
C SER A 172 -15.49 -3.26 4.86
N ILE A 173 -15.49 -1.93 4.94
CA ILE A 173 -14.29 -1.14 5.23
C ILE A 173 -14.33 -0.68 6.68
N GLN A 174 -13.25 -0.92 7.42
CA GLN A 174 -13.04 -0.41 8.78
C GLN A 174 -11.82 0.51 8.79
N ILE A 175 -11.96 1.65 9.45
CA ILE A 175 -10.89 2.64 9.59
C ILE A 175 -10.49 2.62 11.06
N LEU A 176 -9.23 2.31 11.32
CA LEU A 176 -8.63 2.42 12.64
C LEU A 176 -7.88 3.74 12.70
N HIS A 177 -8.34 4.62 13.58
CA HIS A 177 -7.60 5.82 13.93
C HIS A 177 -6.63 5.45 15.05
N GLU A 178 -5.39 5.95 14.99
CA GLU A 178 -4.53 5.94 16.17
C GLU A 178 -5.17 6.87 17.20
N GLU A 179 -5.81 6.29 18.21
CA GLU A 179 -6.21 7.03 19.40
C GLU A 179 -4.91 7.42 20.11
N GLU A 180 -4.54 8.70 20.07
CA GLU A 180 -3.58 9.25 21.04
C GLU A 180 -4.15 8.92 22.43
N GLU A 181 -3.45 8.06 23.18
CA GLU A 181 -3.78 7.72 24.56
C GLU A 181 -3.59 8.95 25.49
N GLU A 182 -4.41 9.98 25.33
CA GLU A 182 -4.45 11.12 26.23
C GLU A 182 -5.92 11.40 26.59
N GLU A 183 -6.24 11.20 27.88
CA GLU A 183 -7.44 11.66 28.63
C GLU A 183 -8.38 10.59 29.22
N GLU A 184 -7.86 9.69 30.06
CA GLU A 184 -8.68 9.06 31.14
C GLU A 184 -8.13 9.28 32.56
N MET A 185 -7.36 10.36 32.79
CA MET A 185 -6.82 10.71 34.13
C MET A 185 -7.46 11.93 34.80
N LEU A 186 -8.56 12.50 34.28
CA LEU A 186 -9.13 13.76 34.78
C LEU A 186 -10.64 13.75 35.08
N THR A 187 -11.21 12.69 35.66
CA THR A 187 -12.56 12.80 36.27
C THR A 187 -12.79 12.02 37.57
N ASN A 188 -11.79 11.88 38.44
CA ASN A 188 -12.04 11.47 39.84
C ASN A 188 -12.07 12.69 40.78
N THR A 189 -13.10 13.54 40.64
CA THR A 189 -13.41 14.54 41.67
C THR A 189 -14.18 13.87 42.81
N GLY A 190 -13.43 13.53 43.87
CA GLY A 190 -14.00 13.03 45.12
C GLY A 190 -14.94 14.03 45.77
N LYS A 191 -16.19 13.61 46.04
CA LYS A 191 -17.13 14.34 46.91
C LYS A 191 -16.66 14.27 48.37
N PRO A 192 -16.56 15.38 49.12
CA PRO A 192 -16.41 15.30 50.56
C PRO A 192 -17.77 15.00 51.21
N ARG A 193 -17.83 13.93 51.99
CA ARG A 193 -18.94 13.65 52.91
C ARG A 193 -18.84 14.59 54.12
N SER A 194 -19.78 15.52 54.26
CA SER A 194 -19.99 16.26 55.51
C SER A 194 -20.63 15.34 56.56
N ARG A 195 -20.11 15.40 57.79
CA ARG A 195 -20.80 15.03 59.02
C ARG A 195 -20.53 16.10 60.06
#